data_AF-A0A441BU16-F1
#
_entry.id   AF-A0A441BU16-F1
#
_cell.length_a   1.000
_cell.length_b   1.000
_cell.length_c   1.000
_cell.angle_alpha   90.00
_cell.angle_beta   90.00
_cell.angle_gamma   90.00
#
_symmetry.space_group_name_H-M   'P 1'
#
loop_
_entity.id
_entity.type
_entity.pdbx_description
1 polymer ?
#
loop_
_entity_poly.entity_id
_entity_poly.type
_entity_poly.pdbx_seq_one_letter_code
_entity_poly.pdbx_strand_id
1 'polypeptide(L)' 'MIFSTFVIRSGRDMAGGDYSRVRNANFIACYAACEVEAQCRAFAYVRKKKECWLKDRIGYVSRKNGVDLGLK' A
#
# COMPACT_ATOMS: atom_id res chain seq x y z
N MET A 1 1.05 22.49 6.11
CA MET A 1 1.23 21.23 6.86
C MET A 1 0.57 20.14 6.04
N ILE A 2 1.35 19.24 5.42
CA ILE A 2 0.78 18.10 4.69
C ILE A 2 0.45 17.05 5.74
N PHE A 3 -0.82 16.96 6.13
CA PHE A 3 -1.30 15.79 6.86
C PHE A 3 -1.23 14.61 5.91
N SER A 4 -0.62 13.50 6.33
CA SER A 4 -0.62 12.24 5.58
C SER A 4 -2.06 11.91 5.17
N THR A 5 -2.29 11.70 3.88
CA THR A 5 -3.58 11.22 3.35
C THR A 5 -3.82 9.76 3.71
N PHE A 6 -2.80 9.07 4.22
CA PHE A 6 -2.88 7.64 4.50
C PHE A 6 -2.98 7.30 5.98
N VAL A 7 -3.84 6.32 6.29
CA VAL A 7 -3.82 5.54 7.53
C VAL A 7 -2.91 4.33 7.33
N ILE A 8 -1.80 4.27 8.07
CA ILE A 8 -0.82 3.18 7.98
C ILE A 8 -1.13 2.10 9.02
N ARG A 9 -1.18 0.84 8.57
CA ARG A 9 -1.42 -0.35 9.39
C ARG A 9 -0.33 -1.40 9.14
N SER A 10 0.54 -1.60 10.13
CA SER A 10 1.54 -2.67 10.06
C SER A 10 0.94 -4.04 10.37
N GLY A 11 1.47 -5.09 9.74
CA GLY A 11 1.01 -6.47 9.91
C GLY A 11 -0.40 -6.67 9.38
N ARG A 12 -0.79 -5.89 8.37
CA ARG A 12 -2.10 -5.94 7.73
C ARG A 12 -1.92 -5.92 6.23
N ASP A 13 -2.85 -6.56 5.54
CA ASP A 13 -3.00 -6.53 4.10
C ASP A 13 -4.48 -6.36 3.75
N MET A 14 -4.74 -5.86 2.57
CA MET A 14 -6.08 -5.65 2.05
C MET A 14 -6.23 -6.43 0.75
N ALA A 15 -7.16 -7.38 0.73
CA ALA A 15 -7.31 -8.29 -0.39
C ALA A 15 -7.98 -7.60 -1.60
N GLY A 16 -7.44 -7.87 -2.79
CA GLY A 16 -7.98 -7.40 -4.07
C GLY A 16 -7.68 -5.94 -4.38
N GLY A 17 -8.10 -5.52 -5.58
CA GLY A 17 -7.87 -4.16 -6.09
C GLY A 17 -6.47 -3.93 -6.64
N ASP A 18 -5.59 -4.94 -6.60
CA ASP A 18 -4.25 -4.86 -7.16
C ASP A 18 -4.29 -4.54 -8.66
N TYR A 19 -3.80 -3.36 -9.03
CA TYR A 19 -3.71 -2.94 -10.43
C TYR A 19 -2.25 -2.77 -10.89
N SER A 20 -1.31 -2.62 -9.96
CA SER A 20 0.11 -2.48 -10.27
C SER A 20 1.00 -3.08 -9.19
N ARG A 21 2.17 -3.55 -9.61
CA ARG A 21 3.20 -4.14 -8.74
C ARG A 21 4.55 -3.49 -9.01
N VAL A 22 5.06 -2.77 -8.02
CA VAL A 22 6.41 -2.17 -8.08
C VAL A 22 7.38 -3.07 -7.32
N ARG A 23 8.43 -3.54 -8.00
CA ARG A 23 9.49 -4.37 -7.40
C ARG A 23 10.66 -3.51 -6.95
N ASN A 24 11.48 -4.05 -6.03
CA ASN A 24 12.64 -3.36 -5.45
C ASN A 24 12.29 -1.99 -4.84
N ALA A 25 11.05 -1.82 -4.39
CA ALA A 25 10.58 -0.62 -3.73
C ALA A 25 10.90 -0.66 -2.24
N ASN A 26 11.05 0.51 -1.62
CA ASN A 26 10.93 0.65 -0.17
C ASN A 26 9.53 1.18 0.18
N PHE A 27 9.23 1.29 1.47
CA PHE A 27 7.93 1.76 1.94
C PHE A 27 7.59 3.17 1.45
N ILE A 28 8.54 4.10 1.48
CA ILE A 28 8.33 5.49 1.05
C ILE A 28 8.05 5.57 -0.45
N ALA A 29 8.74 4.78 -1.26
CA ALA A 29 8.47 4.68 -2.70
C ALA A 29 7.06 4.13 -2.97
N CYS A 30 6.57 3.19 -2.15
CA CYS A 30 5.22 2.64 -2.26
C CYS A 30 4.15 3.69 -1.90
N TYR A 31 4.36 4.43 -0.81
CA TYR A 31 3.54 5.57 -0.42
C TYR A 31 3.48 6.61 -1.53
N ALA A 32 4.64 7.05 -2.03
CA ALA A 32 4.73 8.10 -3.03
C ALA A 32 4.05 7.69 -4.35
N ALA A 33 4.25 6.44 -4.79
CA ALA A 33 3.61 5.91 -5.99
C ALA A 33 2.08 5.93 -5.89
N CYS A 34 1.52 5.53 -4.73
CA CYS A 34 0.08 5.60 -4.53
C CYS A 34 -0.42 7.04 -4.38
N GLU A 35 0.37 7.94 -3.80
CA GLU A 35 -0.07 9.31 -3.58
C GLU A 35 -0.26 10.09 -4.89
N VAL A 36 0.64 9.89 -5.85
CA VAL A 36 0.62 10.60 -7.15
C VAL A 36 -0.38 10.02 -8.16
N GLU A 37 -0.81 8.78 -7.98
CA GLU A 37 -1.77 8.14 -8.89
C GLU A 37 -3.22 8.36 -8.42
N ALA A 38 -4.00 9.08 -9.21
CA ALA A 38 -5.39 9.44 -8.86
C ALA A 38 -6.31 8.22 -8.65
N GLN A 39 -6.02 7.09 -9.32
CA GLN A 39 -6.77 5.85 -9.15
C GLN A 39 -6.43 5.12 -7.84
N CYS A 40 -5.27 5.38 -7.23
CA CYS A 40 -4.81 4.63 -6.09
C CYS A 40 -5.60 5.00 -4.82
N ARG A 41 -6.14 3.97 -4.17
CA ARG A 41 -6.88 4.06 -2.92
C ARG A 41 -6.15 3.40 -1.76
N ALA A 42 -5.25 2.46 -2.05
CA ALA A 42 -4.45 1.79 -1.03
C ALA A 42 -3.15 1.23 -1.61
N PHE A 43 -2.20 0.91 -0.74
CA PHE A 43 -1.01 0.16 -1.12
C PHE A 43 -0.65 -0.88 -0.05
N ALA A 44 -0.08 -2.00 -0.47
CA ALA A 44 0.48 -3.02 0.43
C ALA A 44 1.97 -3.22 0.16
N TYR A 45 2.82 -2.83 1.10
CA TYR A 45 4.27 -3.01 1.04
C TYR A 45 4.69 -4.31 1.72
N VAL A 46 5.19 -5.27 0.94
CA VAL A 46 5.70 -6.56 1.44
C VAL A 46 7.19 -6.44 1.74
N ARG A 47 7.53 -6.25 3.02
CA ARG A 47 8.90 -5.95 3.48
C ARG A 47 9.96 -6.92 2.99
N LYS A 48 9.71 -8.23 3.16
CA LYS A 48 10.68 -9.29 2.79
C LYS A 48 10.95 -9.32 1.29
N LYS A 49 9.95 -8.97 0.47
CA LYS A 49 10.07 -9.00 -1.00
C LYS A 49 10.49 -7.65 -1.58
N LYS A 50 10.46 -6.56 -0.79
CA LYS A 50 10.63 -5.19 -1.29
C LYS A 50 9.68 -4.90 -2.45
N GLU A 51 8.42 -5.30 -2.27
CA GLU A 51 7.38 -5.18 -3.29
C GLU A 51 6.24 -4.30 -2.79
N CYS A 52 5.81 -3.40 -3.65
CA CYS A 52 4.62 -2.58 -3.46
C CYS A 52 3.51 -3.10 -4.35
N TRP A 53 2.33 -3.28 -3.77
CA TRP A 53 1.12 -3.60 -4.51
C TRP A 53 0.17 -2.41 -4.41
N LEU A 54 -0.03 -1.70 -5.53
CA LEU A 54 -0.93 -0.55 -5.60
C LEU A 54 -2.35 -1.02 -5.88
N LYS A 55 -3.31 -0.40 -5.21
CA LYS A 55 -4.70 -0.84 -5.19
C LYS A 55 -5.67 0.28 -5.49
N ASP A 56 -6.66 0.02 -6.33
CA ASP A 56 -7.61 1.01 -6.88
C ASP A 56 -8.95 1.08 -6.13
N ARG A 57 -9.13 0.20 -5.13
CA ARG A 57 -10.32 0.11 -4.29
C ARG A 57 -9.96 -0.35 -2.90
N ILE A 58 -10.84 -0.05 -1.93
CA ILE A 58 -10.70 -0.56 -0.56
C ILE A 58 -11.47 -1.88 -0.43
N GLY A 59 -10.77 -2.92 0.03
CA GLY A 59 -11.30 -4.26 0.25
C GLY A 59 -11.22 -4.69 1.72
N TYR A 60 -11.41 -5.98 1.97
CA TYR A 60 -11.33 -6.53 3.32
C TYR A 60 -9.89 -6.52 3.85
N VAL A 61 -9.70 -5.94 5.04
CA VAL A 61 -8.41 -5.87 5.72
C VAL A 61 -8.24 -7.07 6.65
N SER A 62 -7.15 -7.81 6.48
CA SER A 62 -6.83 -9.00 7.29
C SER A 62 -5.42 -8.92 7.89
N ARG A 63 -5.14 -9.78 8.88
CA ARG A 63 -3.80 -9.89 9.48
C ARG A 63 -2.84 -10.54 8.48
N LYS A 64 -1.72 -9.88 8.22
CA LYS A 64 -0.64 -10.41 7.40
C LYS A 64 0.70 -9.85 7.83
N ASN A 65 1.43 -10.64 8.61
CA ASN A 65 2.74 -10.25 9.11
C ASN A 65 3.70 -9.99 7.94
N GLY A 66 4.56 -8.97 8.06
CA GLY A 66 5.49 -8.61 7.00
C GLY A 66 4.93 -7.66 5.93
N VAL A 67 3.66 -7.25 6.05
CA VAL A 67 3.03 -6.28 5.16
C VAL A 67 2.70 -4.99 5.92
N ASP A 68 3.03 -3.85 5.32
CA ASP A 68 2.55 -2.54 5.75
C ASP A 68 1.51 -2.04 4.76
N LEU A 69 0.29 -1.83 5.25
CA LEU A 69 -0.85 -1.38 4.45
C LEU A 69 -1.05 0.12 4.65
N GLY A 70 -1.08 0.89 3.57
CA GLY A 70 -1.56 2.27 3.56
C GLY A 70 -2.95 2.35 2.93
N LEU A 71 -3.88 3.02 3.59
CA LEU A 71 -5.23 3.30 3.08
C LEU A 71 -5.39 4.82 2.93
N LYS A 72 -5.73 5.29 1.73
CA LYS A 72 -6.00 6.70 1.41
C LYS A 72 -7.42 7.09 1.83
#